data_AF-A0A845Y6P5-F1
#
_entry.id   AF-A0A845Y6P5-F1
#
_cell.length_a   1.000
_cell.length_b   1.000
_cell.length_c   1.000
_cell.angle_alpha   90.00
_cell.angle_beta   90.00
_cell.angle_gamma   90.00
#
_symmetry.space_group_name_H-M   'P 1'
#
loop_
_entity.id
_entity.type
_entity.pdbx_description
1 polymer ?
#
loop_
_entity_poly.entity_id
_entity_poly.type
_entity_poly.pdbx_seq_one_letter_code
_entity_poly.pdbx_strand_id
1 'polypeptide(L)'
;MQIEEYFDFLAPNDIRVKGTRVGIESILYEYIKCKLSPEKIEQKFRTVTLEQVYATILYYLHNREAVGKYFADWLELGNQQRKAQEINPHPGIISFRERIAKYGTDPTVYKALRANGVLDSHKSQKTVYI
;
A
#
# COMPACT_ATOMS: atom_id res chain seq x y z
N MET A 1 10.78 -5.18 28.64
CA MET A 1 10.13 -4.49 27.51
C MET A 1 9.10 -5.45 26.95
N GLN A 2 7.83 -5.04 26.86
CA GLN A 2 6.79 -5.84 26.21
C GLN A 2 6.75 -5.39 24.74
N ILE A 3 7.12 -6.27 23.82
CA ILE A 3 7.29 -5.91 22.39
C ILE A 3 5.94 -5.55 21.76
N GLU A 4 4.87 -6.14 22.26
CA GLU A 4 3.49 -5.93 21.86
C GLU A 4 3.04 -4.48 22.07
N GLU A 5 3.67 -3.73 22.99
CA GLU A 5 3.34 -2.32 23.24
C GLU A 5 3.72 -1.39 22.07
N TYR A 6 4.53 -1.86 21.12
CA TYR A 6 4.88 -1.14 19.89
C TYR A 6 3.81 -1.28 18.80
N PHE A 7 2.75 -2.08 19.02
CA PHE A 7 1.75 -2.38 17.99
C PHE A 7 0.32 -2.09 18.45
N ASP A 8 -0.53 -1.76 17.48
CA ASP A 8 -1.98 -1.74 17.61
C ASP A 8 -2.56 -2.93 16.82
N PHE A 9 -3.19 -3.87 17.53
CA PHE A 9 -3.84 -5.05 16.94
C PHE A 9 -5.30 -4.72 16.63
N LEU A 10 -5.57 -4.24 15.41
CA LEU A 10 -6.90 -3.80 15.00
C LEU A 10 -7.79 -4.98 14.59
N ALA A 11 -7.19 -6.02 14.02
CA ALA A 11 -7.84 -7.27 13.65
C ALA A 11 -6.80 -8.41 13.58
N PRO A 12 -7.20 -9.69 13.49
CA PRO A 12 -6.26 -10.80 13.33
C PRO A 12 -5.32 -10.67 12.12
N ASN A 13 -5.74 -9.94 11.09
CA ASN A 13 -4.98 -9.64 9.88
C ASN A 13 -4.65 -8.14 9.72
N ASP A 14 -4.74 -7.34 10.78
CA ASP A 14 -4.40 -5.92 10.75
C ASP A 14 -3.64 -5.54 12.01
N ILE A 15 -2.31 -5.52 11.89
CA ILE A 15 -1.38 -5.14 12.96
C ILE A 15 -0.62 -3.90 12.50
N ARG A 16 -0.78 -2.80 13.23
CA ARG A 16 -0.15 -1.51 12.92
C ARG A 16 0.99 -1.22 13.88
N VAL A 17 2.01 -0.52 13.39
CA VAL A 17 2.99 0.12 14.25
C VAL A 17 2.31 1.26 15.00
N LYS A 18 2.35 1.21 16.33
CA LYS A 18 1.60 2.10 17.21
C LYS A 18 1.89 3.57 16.95
N GLY A 19 0.82 4.37 16.92
CA GLY A 19 0.89 5.80 16.61
C GLY A 19 1.13 6.11 15.13
N THR A 20 1.08 5.10 14.25
CA THR A 20 1.25 5.27 12.79
C THR A 20 0.13 4.55 12.04
N ARG A 21 0.05 4.77 10.72
CA ARG A 21 -0.81 3.96 9.83
C ARG A 21 -0.06 2.84 9.12
N VAL A 22 1.23 2.66 9.44
CA VAL A 22 2.09 1.68 8.80
C VAL A 22 1.79 0.31 9.39
N GLY A 23 1.37 -0.62 8.56
CA GLY A 23 1.23 -2.02 8.94
C GLY A 23 2.59 -2.71 9.04
N ILE A 24 2.72 -3.68 9.94
CA ILE A 24 3.99 -4.40 10.15
C ILE A 24 4.46 -5.11 8.88
N GLU A 25 3.53 -5.52 8.01
CA GLU A 25 3.81 -6.17 6.73
C GLU A 25 4.61 -5.28 5.78
N SER A 26 4.47 -3.96 5.88
CA SER A 26 5.27 -3.00 5.10
C SER A 26 6.74 -3.05 5.51
N ILE A 27 7.02 -3.09 6.82
CA ILE A 27 8.38 -3.21 7.36
C ILE A 27 8.96 -4.60 7.06
N LEU A 28 8.16 -5.65 7.25
CA LEU A 28 8.56 -7.03 6.97
C LEU A 28 8.82 -7.27 5.49
N TYR A 29 8.11 -6.58 4.59
CA TYR A 29 8.40 -6.64 3.16
C TYR A 29 9.81 -6.14 2.87
N GLU A 30 10.17 -4.96 3.39
CA GLU A 30 11.50 -4.38 3.18
C GLU A 30 12.61 -5.24 3.79
N TYR A 31 12.35 -5.83 4.96
CA TYR A 31 13.30 -6.73 5.63
C TYR A 31 13.46 -8.08 4.92
N ILE A 32 12.35 -8.78 4.66
CA ILE A 32 12.36 -10.17 4.16
C ILE A 32 12.58 -10.22 2.64
N LYS A 33 11.88 -9.38 1.88
CA LYS A 33 11.93 -9.41 0.41
C LYS A 33 13.03 -8.52 -0.15
N CYS A 34 13.17 -7.30 0.37
CA CYS A 34 14.19 -6.36 -0.11
C CYS A 34 15.54 -6.51 0.62
N LYS A 35 15.60 -7.29 1.71
CA LYS A 35 16.83 -7.57 2.47
C LYS A 35 17.55 -6.30 2.94
N LEU A 36 16.78 -5.26 3.27
CA LEU A 36 17.32 -4.01 3.78
C LEU A 36 17.70 -4.13 5.25
N SER A 37 18.72 -3.37 5.67
CA SER A 37 19.03 -3.21 7.10
C SER A 37 17.96 -2.35 7.78
N PRO A 38 17.74 -2.50 9.09
CA PRO A 38 16.77 -1.71 9.84
C PRO A 38 16.91 -0.19 9.64
N GLU A 39 18.14 0.32 9.56
CA GLU A 39 18.45 1.75 9.35
C GLU A 39 17.99 2.22 7.96
N LYS A 40 18.16 1.38 6.93
CA LYS A 40 17.66 1.70 5.59
C LYS A 40 16.14 1.61 5.51
N ILE A 41 15.54 0.71 6.28
CA ILE A 41 14.07 0.57 6.35
C ILE A 41 13.46 1.81 6.98
N GLU A 42 13.99 2.27 8.13
CA GLU A 42 13.53 3.47 8.82
C GLU A 42 13.47 4.69 7.89
N GLN A 43 14.52 4.90 7.08
CA GLN A 43 14.58 6.00 6.12
C GLN A 43 13.47 5.99 5.05
N LYS A 44 12.80 4.84 4.81
CA LYS A 44 11.66 4.74 3.87
C LYS A 44 10.34 5.20 4.48
N PHE A 45 10.24 5.30 5.81
CA PHE A 45 9.01 5.58 6.53
C PHE A 45 9.13 6.87 7.35
N ARG A 46 8.40 7.92 6.94
CA ARG A 46 8.47 9.24 7.60
C ARG A 46 8.02 9.25 9.07
N THR A 47 7.24 8.26 9.49
CA THR A 47 6.55 8.25 10.80
C THR A 47 6.97 7.09 11.70
N VAL A 48 7.82 6.18 11.22
CA VAL A 48 8.26 5.00 11.97
C VAL A 48 9.66 5.26 12.49
N THR A 49 9.90 4.99 13.77
CA THR A 49 11.23 5.13 14.36
C THR A 49 12.09 3.89 14.13
N LEU A 50 13.42 4.05 14.22
CA LEU A 50 14.34 2.90 14.12
C LEU A 50 14.03 1.83 15.17
N GLU A 51 13.68 2.25 16.37
CA GLU A 51 13.26 1.37 17.46
C GLU A 51 12.02 0.53 17.09
N GLN A 52 11.00 1.14 16.47
CA GLN A 52 9.82 0.43 15.98
C GLN A 52 10.15 -0.56 14.86
N VAL A 53 11.11 -0.24 13.98
CA VAL A 53 11.59 -1.19 12.96
C VAL A 53 12.22 -2.40 13.63
N TYR A 54 13.12 -2.18 14.59
CA TYR A 54 13.74 -3.27 15.36
C TYR A 54 12.71 -4.09 16.13
N ALA A 55 11.74 -3.45 16.78
CA ALA A 55 10.65 -4.12 17.48
C ALA A 55 9.83 -5.01 16.53
N THR A 56 9.53 -4.52 15.32
CA THR A 56 8.80 -5.28 14.29
C THR A 56 9.58 -6.52 13.84
N ILE A 57 10.88 -6.37 13.58
CA ILE A 57 11.74 -7.50 13.19
C ILE A 57 11.84 -8.50 14.32
N LEU A 58 12.05 -8.03 15.56
CA LEU A 58 12.13 -8.90 16.73
C LEU A 58 10.81 -9.65 16.99
N TYR A 59 9.67 -8.97 16.88
CA TYR A 59 8.34 -9.57 16.98
C TYR A 59 8.14 -10.68 15.94
N TYR A 60 8.54 -10.44 14.69
CA TYR A 60 8.51 -11.46 13.64
C TYR A 60 9.44 -12.64 13.95
N LEU A 61 10.67 -12.38 14.41
CA LEU A 61 11.61 -13.46 14.72
C LEU A 61 11.13 -14.33 15.89
N HIS A 62 10.47 -13.74 16.88
CA HIS A 62 9.87 -14.44 18.00
C HIS A 62 8.62 -15.25 17.61
N ASN A 63 7.79 -14.70 16.71
CA ASN A 63 6.50 -15.27 16.29
C ASN A 63 6.53 -15.75 14.84
N ARG A 64 7.66 -16.35 14.42
CA ARG A 64 8.00 -16.55 13.00
C ARG A 64 6.95 -17.33 12.21
N GLU A 65 6.33 -18.34 12.82
CA GLU A 65 5.29 -19.14 12.17
C GLU A 65 4.01 -18.33 11.96
N ALA A 66 3.44 -17.77 13.03
CA ALA A 66 2.19 -17.02 12.98
C ALA A 66 2.31 -15.75 12.11
N VAL A 67 3.35 -14.96 12.34
CA VAL A 67 3.58 -13.71 11.58
C VAL A 67 4.04 -14.01 10.15
N GLY A 68 4.78 -15.11 9.95
CA GLY A 68 5.15 -15.59 8.61
C GLY A 68 3.92 -15.98 7.78
N LYS A 69 2.95 -16.67 8.38
CA LYS A 69 1.67 -16.97 7.74
C LYS A 69 0.89 -15.70 7.44
N TYR A 70 0.75 -14.82 8.42
CA TYR A 70 0.11 -13.51 8.24
C TYR A 70 0.69 -12.74 7.03
N PHE A 71 2.02 -12.65 6.96
CA PHE A 71 2.72 -11.97 5.88
C PHE A 71 2.52 -12.65 4.51
N ALA A 72 2.52 -13.98 4.47
CA ALA A 72 2.27 -14.73 3.25
C ALA A 72 0.82 -14.53 2.74
N ASP A 73 -0.16 -14.58 3.64
CA ASP A 73 -1.57 -14.35 3.31
C ASP A 73 -1.78 -12.92 2.78
N TRP A 74 -1.09 -11.92 3.35
CA TRP A 74 -1.10 -10.54 2.84
C TRP A 74 -0.52 -10.41 1.43
N LEU A 75 0.60 -11.07 1.14
CA LEU A 75 1.21 -11.09 -0.20
C LEU A 75 0.28 -11.71 -1.24
N GLU A 76 -0.36 -12.82 -0.87
CA GLU A 76 -1.30 -13.52 -1.75
C GLU A 76 -2.52 -12.64 -2.04
N LEU A 77 -3.13 -12.06 -1.01
CA LEU A 77 -4.26 -11.15 -1.17
C LEU A 77 -3.91 -9.99 -2.10
N GLY A 78 -2.74 -9.36 -1.91
CA GLY A 78 -2.27 -8.28 -2.79
C GLY A 78 -2.07 -8.72 -4.24
N ASN A 79 -1.58 -9.95 -4.47
CA ASN A 79 -1.45 -10.52 -5.81
C ASN A 79 -2.82 -10.77 -6.47
N GLN A 80 -3.77 -11.35 -5.72
CA GLN A 80 -5.12 -11.60 -6.20
C GLN A 80 -5.84 -10.30 -6.56
N GLN A 81 -5.74 -9.28 -5.71
CA GLN A 81 -6.33 -7.97 -5.96
C GLN A 81 -5.74 -7.31 -7.21
N ARG A 82 -4.41 -7.35 -7.41
CA ARG A 82 -3.78 -6.84 -8.64
C ARG A 82 -4.29 -7.56 -9.89
N LYS A 83 -4.34 -8.89 -9.88
CA LYS A 83 -4.88 -9.68 -11.01
C LYS A 83 -6.34 -9.33 -11.29
N ALA A 84 -7.17 -9.19 -10.26
CA ALA A 84 -8.57 -8.80 -10.40
C ALA A 84 -8.72 -7.41 -11.04
N GLN A 85 -7.88 -6.45 -10.64
CA GLN A 85 -7.83 -5.11 -11.22
C GLN A 85 -7.30 -5.08 -12.66
N GLU A 86 -6.41 -5.99 -13.02
CA GLU A 86 -5.92 -6.15 -14.39
C GLU A 86 -6.99 -6.73 -15.32
N ILE A 87 -7.73 -7.75 -14.83
CA ILE A 87 -8.82 -8.39 -15.56
C ILE A 87 -10.02 -7.43 -15.72
N ASN A 88 -10.35 -6.69 -14.66
CA ASN A 88 -11.47 -5.75 -14.64
C ASN A 88 -11.03 -4.37 -14.09
N PRO A 89 -10.34 -3.57 -14.91
CA PRO A 89 -9.89 -2.25 -14.48
C PRO A 89 -11.07 -1.30 -14.31
N HIS A 90 -11.03 -0.48 -13.26
CA HIS A 90 -12.04 0.55 -13.03
C HIS A 90 -12.15 1.48 -14.27
N PRO A 91 -13.34 1.95 -14.68
CA PRO A 91 -13.52 2.80 -15.86
C PRO A 91 -12.57 4.00 -15.92
N GLY A 92 -12.34 4.66 -14.78
CA GLY A 92 -11.37 5.77 -14.69
C GLY A 92 -9.93 5.40 -15.06
N ILE A 93 -9.50 4.15 -14.83
CA ILE A 93 -8.18 3.66 -15.26
C ILE A 93 -8.15 3.42 -16.76
N ILE A 94 -9.23 2.91 -17.35
CA ILE A 94 -9.36 2.73 -18.80
C ILE A 94 -9.25 4.10 -19.48
N SER A 95 -10.08 5.06 -19.08
CA SER A 95 -10.06 6.42 -19.64
C SER A 95 -8.71 7.11 -19.44
N PHE A 96 -8.06 6.89 -18.28
CA PHE A 96 -6.71 7.41 -18.05
C PHE A 96 -5.69 6.81 -19.02
N ARG A 97 -5.70 5.48 -19.23
CA ARG A 97 -4.81 4.79 -20.18
C ARG A 97 -5.02 5.26 -21.61
N GLU A 98 -6.27 5.37 -22.05
CA GLU A 98 -6.62 5.89 -23.40
C GLU A 98 -6.14 7.32 -23.60
N ARG A 99 -6.33 8.19 -22.60
CA ARG A 99 -5.84 9.57 -22.63
C ARG A 99 -4.32 9.61 -22.76
N ILE A 100 -3.60 8.83 -21.97
CA ILE A 100 -2.13 8.76 -22.04
C ILE A 100 -1.67 8.26 -23.41
N ALA A 101 -2.32 7.23 -23.96
CA ALA A 101 -2.00 6.71 -25.29
C ALA A 101 -2.22 7.77 -26.40
N LYS A 102 -3.26 8.60 -26.27
CA LYS A 102 -3.62 9.62 -27.27
C LYS A 102 -2.83 10.92 -27.15
N TYR A 103 -2.51 11.35 -25.93
CA TYR A 103 -2.01 12.70 -25.66
C TYR A 103 -0.68 12.74 -24.89
N GLY A 104 -0.13 11.57 -24.53
CA GLY A 104 1.08 11.46 -23.74
C GLY A 104 0.89 11.73 -22.25
N THR A 105 2.00 11.73 -21.52
CA THR A 105 2.05 11.88 -20.05
C THR A 105 2.25 13.32 -19.59
N ASP A 106 2.38 14.28 -20.51
CA ASP A 106 2.66 15.68 -20.18
C ASP A 106 1.50 16.29 -19.35
N PRO A 107 1.76 16.75 -18.11
CA PRO A 107 0.76 17.39 -17.27
C PRO A 107 0.16 18.67 -17.86
N THR A 108 0.90 19.38 -18.72
CA THR A 108 0.43 20.61 -19.37
C THR A 108 -0.66 20.31 -20.40
N VAL A 109 -0.49 19.22 -21.15
CA VAL A 109 -1.47 18.71 -22.13
C VAL A 109 -2.76 18.31 -21.42
N TYR A 110 -2.68 17.63 -20.27
CA TYR A 110 -3.86 17.32 -19.45
C TYR A 110 -4.65 18.58 -19.06
N LYS A 111 -3.96 19.61 -18.54
CA LYS A 111 -4.59 20.85 -18.09
C LYS A 111 -5.28 21.57 -19.26
N ALA A 112 -4.64 21.63 -20.42
CA ALA A 112 -5.20 22.24 -21.62
C ALA A 112 -6.44 21.49 -22.13
N LEU A 113 -6.38 20.15 -22.22
CA LEU A 113 -7.51 19.32 -22.64
C LEU A 113 -8.71 19.45 -21.70
N ARG A 114 -8.46 19.54 -20.39
CA ARG A 114 -9.51 19.75 -19.39
C ARG A 114 -10.11 21.16 -19.48
N ALA A 115 -9.28 22.19 -19.66
CA ALA A 115 -9.74 23.57 -19.82
C ALA A 115 -10.58 23.77 -21.09
N ASN A 116 -10.24 23.06 -22.17
CA ASN A 116 -10.95 23.09 -23.44
C ASN A 116 -12.18 22.16 -23.50
N GLY A 117 -12.55 21.51 -22.39
CA GLY A 117 -13.72 20.64 -22.32
C GLY A 117 -13.60 19.31 -23.09
N VAL A 118 -12.38 18.93 -23.51
CA VAL A 118 -12.12 17.70 -24.29
C VAL A 118 -12.11 16.45 -23.41
N LEU A 119 -11.77 16.60 -22.12
CA LEU A 119 -11.89 15.53 -21.13
C LEU A 119 -13.21 15.70 -20.39
N ASP A 120 -14.08 14.69 -20.47
CA ASP A 120 -15.43 14.74 -19.89
C ASP A 120 -15.42 15.14 -18.41
N SER A 121 -16.32 16.06 -18.07
CA SER A 121 -16.73 16.34 -16.69
C SER A 121 -17.73 15.28 -16.24
N HIS A 122 -17.30 14.02 -16.12
CA HIS A 122 -18.16 13.01 -15.54
C HIS A 122 -18.49 13.40 -14.09
N LYS A 123 -19.73 13.90 -13.88
CA LYS A 123 -20.39 13.89 -12.57
C LYS A 123 -20.30 12.47 -12.07
N SER A 124 -19.49 12.24 -11.04
CA SER A 124 -19.37 10.95 -10.36
C SER A 124 -20.78 10.46 -10.03
N GLN A 125 -21.25 9.43 -10.72
CA GLN A 125 -22.37 8.64 -10.25
C GLN A 125 -21.88 7.99 -8.97
N LYS A 126 -22.41 8.46 -7.83
CA LYS A 126 -22.21 7.79 -6.55
C LYS A 126 -22.75 6.38 -6.69
N THR A 127 -21.87 5.39 -6.81
CA THR A 127 -22.23 4.00 -6.51
C THR A 127 -22.55 3.95 -5.02
N VAL A 128 -23.84 3.95 -4.70
CA VAL A 128 -24.33 3.64 -3.35
C VAL A 128 -24.17 2.13 -3.19
N TYR A 129 -23.24 1.72 -2.32
CA TYR A 129 -23.25 0.34 -1.82
C TYR A 129 -24.40 0.25 -0.81
N ILE A 130 -25.40 -0.59 -1.12
CA ILE A 130 -26.48 -1.00 -0.20
C ILE A 130 -26.01 -2.25 0.52
#